data_AF-A0A2J8AIS4-F1
#
_entry.id   AF-A0A2J8AIS4-F1
#
_cell.length_a   1.000
_cell.length_b   1.000
_cell.length_c   1.000
_cell.angle_alpha   90.00
_cell.angle_beta   90.00
_cell.angle_gamma   90.00
#
_symmetry.space_group_name_H-M   'P 1'
#
loop_
_entity.id
_entity.type
_entity.pdbx_description
1 polymer ?
#
loop_
_entity_poly.entity_id
_entity_poly.type
_entity_poly.pdbx_seq_one_letter_code
_entity_poly.pdbx_strand_id
1 'polypeptide(L)'
;MFANKPAVRPCATRALAAKPLARRLVVVNAQTGIKAGPAATANQEEFIELDLPKPLGFKFARGNDGGAYVIETNAKNGNIDPRVEPGDKIVEISASFGTEVWKAENFGQIMYAIRTRSGTVYMKLKRNFGDMSALEEEGLTASEKQFKKERAGGNYGAGTKEIQARNYVQRKESERKRREMFDDALAKFKETDIQGALVEFENIIAMEPRNYVGDNFSRNTPIYKVTQYNIACCYSMLDQAEEALKSLDAAMLSGFDNFEQIRRDKNLSKARTSPRFQALIDKYDEPVINWNAVKGTFGAFGGMFGGKKE
;
A
#
# COMPACT_ATOMS: atom_id res chain seq x y z
N MET A 1 -31.07 60.04 50.35
CA MET A 1 -30.10 59.07 50.91
C MET A 1 -29.41 58.37 49.75
N PHE A 2 -28.07 58.34 49.77
CA PHE A 2 -27.12 57.64 48.89
C PHE A 2 -27.07 58.13 47.42
N ALA A 3 -26.21 59.10 47.10
CA ALA A 3 -24.75 59.04 46.89
C ALA A 3 -24.40 58.77 45.42
N ASN A 4 -24.14 59.83 44.66
CA ASN A 4 -23.58 59.74 43.31
C ASN A 4 -22.17 60.37 43.32
N LYS A 5 -21.16 59.55 43.05
CA LYS A 5 -19.73 59.91 43.07
C LYS A 5 -19.37 60.84 41.91
N PRO A 6 -18.48 61.83 42.08
CA PRO A 6 -17.93 62.57 40.96
C PRO A 6 -16.86 61.76 40.21
N ALA A 7 -16.92 61.82 38.88
CA ALA A 7 -16.03 61.15 37.95
C ALA A 7 -14.59 61.69 38.04
N VAL A 8 -13.64 60.77 38.19
CA VAL A 8 -12.20 61.04 38.14
C VAL A 8 -11.76 61.15 36.68
N ARG A 9 -11.17 62.29 36.31
CA ARG A 9 -10.48 62.51 35.04
C ARG A 9 -9.14 61.74 35.05
N PRO A 10 -8.82 60.91 34.04
CA PRO A 10 -7.45 60.47 33.86
C PRO A 10 -6.63 61.51 33.08
N CYS A 11 -5.40 61.64 33.55
CA CYS A 11 -4.34 62.53 33.10
C CYS A 11 -3.98 62.26 31.63
N ALA A 12 -3.92 63.30 30.81
CA ALA A 12 -3.40 63.24 29.44
C ALA A 12 -1.86 63.18 29.49
N THR A 13 -1.29 61.98 29.39
CA THR A 13 0.13 61.80 29.07
C THR A 13 0.37 62.12 27.60
N ARG A 14 1.02 63.26 27.38
CA ARG A 14 1.48 63.75 26.09
C ARG A 14 2.65 62.85 25.62
N ALA A 15 2.41 62.00 24.62
CA ALA A 15 3.46 61.23 23.98
C ALA A 15 4.39 62.16 23.18
N LEU A 16 5.67 62.18 23.54
CA LEU A 16 6.72 62.82 22.74
C LEU A 16 6.95 61.99 21.48
N ALA A 17 6.61 62.56 20.32
CA ALA A 17 6.89 61.98 19.02
C ALA A 17 8.41 61.93 18.77
N ALA A 18 8.96 60.73 18.64
CA ALA A 18 10.34 60.53 18.18
C ALA A 18 10.43 60.81 16.67
N LYS A 19 11.32 61.71 16.28
CA LYS A 19 11.64 62.01 14.87
C LYS A 19 12.29 60.78 14.19
N PRO A 20 11.95 60.45 12.94
CA PRO A 20 12.64 59.41 12.20
C PRO A 20 14.04 59.90 11.78
N LEU A 21 15.07 59.17 12.23
CA LEU A 21 16.44 59.31 11.73
C LEU A 21 16.50 58.69 10.32
N ALA A 22 16.63 59.53 9.31
CA ALA A 22 16.89 59.12 7.93
C ALA A 22 18.26 58.42 7.84
N ARG A 23 18.27 57.09 7.77
CA ARG A 23 19.45 56.33 7.36
C ARG A 23 19.56 56.38 5.84
N ARG A 24 20.53 57.17 5.38
CA ARG A 24 20.98 57.27 3.98
C ARG A 24 21.49 55.91 3.53
N LEU A 25 20.76 55.25 2.64
CA LEU A 25 21.19 54.02 1.99
C LEU A 25 22.27 54.39 0.95
N VAL A 26 23.53 54.00 1.21
CA VAL A 26 24.61 54.12 0.23
C VAL A 26 24.47 52.93 -0.73
N VAL A 27 24.03 53.20 -1.95
CA VAL A 27 24.11 52.22 -3.05
C VAL A 27 25.55 52.20 -3.53
N VAL A 28 26.31 51.17 -3.14
CA VAL A 28 27.61 50.88 -3.73
C VAL A 28 27.38 49.96 -4.92
N ASN A 29 27.44 50.52 -6.13
CA ASN A 29 27.55 49.73 -7.35
C ASN A 29 28.94 49.10 -7.39
N ALA A 30 29.05 47.84 -6.96
CA ALA A 30 30.21 47.00 -7.26
C ALA A 30 29.91 46.22 -8.55
N GLN A 31 30.30 46.81 -9.69
CA GLN A 31 30.55 46.06 -10.92
C GLN A 31 31.67 45.06 -10.62
N THR A 32 31.35 43.78 -10.50
CA THR A 32 32.34 42.71 -10.59
C THR A 32 31.99 41.85 -11.78
N GLY A 33 32.84 41.97 -12.80
CA GLY A 33 32.71 41.30 -14.06
C GLY A 33 32.57 39.80 -13.89
N ILE A 34 31.72 39.24 -14.74
CA ILE A 34 31.64 37.83 -15.06
C ILE A 34 33.05 37.40 -15.52
N LYS A 35 33.82 36.80 -14.62
CA LYS A 35 34.78 35.78 -15.00
C LYS A 35 34.10 34.45 -14.71
N ALA A 36 33.53 33.86 -15.75
CA ALA A 36 33.19 32.46 -15.76
C ALA A 36 34.45 31.68 -15.32
N GLY A 37 34.41 31.15 -14.10
CA GLY A 37 35.37 30.14 -13.66
C GLY A 37 35.27 28.93 -14.58
N PRO A 38 36.39 28.28 -14.91
CA PRO A 38 36.41 27.25 -15.94
C PRO A 38 35.46 26.11 -15.60
N ALA A 39 34.78 25.65 -16.65
CA ALA A 39 33.87 24.53 -16.66
C ALA A 39 34.48 23.26 -16.06
N ALA A 40 33.64 22.52 -15.32
CA ALA A 40 33.66 21.08 -15.09
C ALA A 40 35.02 20.40 -15.34
N THR A 41 35.89 20.43 -14.35
CA THR A 41 37.02 19.50 -14.27
C THR A 41 36.46 18.14 -13.87
N ALA A 42 36.75 17.12 -14.67
CA ALA A 42 36.30 15.74 -14.51
C ALA A 42 36.24 15.27 -13.05
N ASN A 43 35.05 14.83 -12.59
CA ASN A 43 34.89 14.12 -11.32
C ASN A 43 35.73 12.83 -11.39
N GLN A 44 36.96 12.87 -10.89
CA GLN A 44 37.75 11.69 -10.62
C GLN A 44 37.08 10.98 -9.44
N GLU A 45 36.41 9.86 -9.71
CA GLU A 45 35.86 9.02 -8.66
C GLU A 45 37.02 8.45 -7.83
N GLU A 46 37.20 8.96 -6.61
CA GLU A 46 38.23 8.47 -5.70
C GLU A 46 37.69 7.27 -4.92
N PHE A 47 38.45 6.18 -4.94
CA PHE A 47 38.10 4.95 -4.24
C PHE A 47 39.12 4.63 -3.14
N ILE A 48 38.62 4.17 -2.00
CA ILE A 48 39.42 3.68 -0.89
C ILE A 48 39.20 2.17 -0.78
N GLU A 49 40.28 1.41 -0.86
CA GLU A 49 40.29 -0.02 -0.61
C GLU A 49 40.74 -0.29 0.83
N LEU A 50 39.94 -1.08 1.54
CA LEU A 50 40.13 -1.43 2.94
C LEU A 50 40.12 -2.95 3.10
N ASP A 51 41.03 -3.45 3.92
CA ASP A 51 40.97 -4.81 4.45
C ASP A 51 41.17 -4.74 5.96
N LEU A 52 40.08 -4.83 6.72
CA LEU A 52 40.09 -4.58 8.16
C LEU A 52 39.54 -5.79 8.95
N PRO A 53 40.18 -6.18 10.06
CA PRO A 53 39.66 -7.22 10.94
C PRO A 53 38.41 -6.73 11.69
N LYS A 54 37.48 -7.65 11.95
CA LYS A 54 36.37 -7.37 12.88
C LYS A 54 36.89 -7.26 14.32
N PRO A 55 36.26 -6.44 15.18
CA PRO A 55 35.08 -5.60 14.92
C PRO A 55 35.44 -4.36 14.08
N LEU A 56 34.53 -3.91 13.22
CA LEU A 56 34.69 -2.69 12.41
C LEU A 56 34.12 -1.50 13.18
N GLY A 57 34.86 -0.40 13.25
CA GLY A 57 34.44 0.83 13.92
C GLY A 57 33.54 1.73 13.08
N PHE A 58 32.86 1.19 12.06
CA PHE A 58 32.00 1.93 11.16
C PHE A 58 30.52 1.63 11.42
N LYS A 59 29.67 2.66 11.32
CA LYS A 59 28.22 2.47 11.21
C LYS A 59 27.77 2.78 9.79
N PHE A 60 26.83 1.99 9.30
CA PHE A 60 26.30 2.12 7.94
C PHE A 60 24.80 2.43 7.96
N ALA A 61 24.34 3.21 7.01
CA ALA A 61 22.92 3.43 6.72
C ALA A 61 22.59 3.13 5.25
N ARG A 62 21.32 2.84 5.00
CA ARG A 62 20.79 2.62 3.66
C ARG A 62 20.46 3.98 3.02
N GLY A 63 21.07 4.29 1.88
CA GLY A 63 20.72 5.44 1.05
C GLY A 63 19.40 5.24 0.30
N ASN A 64 18.83 6.33 -0.22
CA ASN A 64 17.61 6.32 -1.03
C ASN A 64 17.77 5.49 -2.32
N ASP A 65 18.99 5.43 -2.83
CA ASP A 65 19.39 4.60 -3.97
C ASP A 65 19.58 3.10 -3.64
N GLY A 66 19.37 2.71 -2.37
CA GLY A 66 19.55 1.35 -1.89
C GLY A 66 20.98 0.96 -1.52
N GLY A 67 21.95 1.86 -1.71
CA GLY A 67 23.36 1.65 -1.35
C GLY A 67 23.62 1.72 0.16
N ALA A 68 24.83 1.31 0.57
CA ALA A 68 25.30 1.44 1.95
C ALA A 68 26.30 2.58 2.08
N TYR A 69 26.03 3.49 3.00
CA TYR A 69 26.82 4.70 3.25
C TYR A 69 27.34 4.69 4.69
N VAL A 70 28.57 5.14 4.89
CA VAL A 70 29.16 5.34 6.21
C VAL A 70 28.48 6.54 6.87
N ILE A 71 27.98 6.38 8.09
CA ILE A 71 27.33 7.47 8.84
C ILE A 71 28.12 7.90 10.08
N GLU A 72 28.98 7.02 10.59
CA GLU A 72 29.80 7.30 11.77
C GLU A 72 31.07 6.45 11.70
N THR A 73 32.20 7.07 12.02
CA THR A 73 33.49 6.40 12.20
C THR A 73 33.93 6.56 13.65
N ASN A 74 34.16 5.46 14.36
CA ASN A 74 34.44 5.47 15.79
C ASN A 74 35.43 4.36 16.17
N ALA A 75 36.67 4.75 16.45
CA ALA A 75 37.76 3.85 16.84
C ALA A 75 37.48 3.07 18.14
N LYS A 76 36.55 3.54 18.99
CA LYS A 76 36.17 2.80 20.21
C LYS A 76 35.32 1.56 19.90
N ASN A 77 34.64 1.53 18.76
CA ASN A 77 33.75 0.43 18.37
C ASN A 77 34.46 -0.66 17.56
N GLY A 78 35.71 -0.44 17.14
CA GLY A 78 36.50 -1.40 16.38
C GLY A 78 37.56 -0.75 15.49
N ASN A 79 38.10 -1.54 14.57
CA ASN A 79 39.13 -1.11 13.62
C ASN A 79 38.54 -0.12 12.60
N ILE A 80 39.25 0.97 12.39
CA ILE A 80 38.89 2.02 11.42
C ILE A 80 40.09 2.33 10.53
N ASP A 81 39.82 2.90 9.36
CA ASP A 81 40.83 3.52 8.52
C ASP A 81 40.62 5.04 8.56
N PRO A 82 41.65 5.85 8.88
CA PRO A 82 41.55 7.31 8.97
C PRO A 82 41.10 8.00 7.67
N ARG A 83 41.20 7.33 6.52
CA ARG A 83 40.81 7.88 5.21
C ARG A 83 39.30 7.85 5.00
N VAL A 84 38.56 7.07 5.80
CA VAL A 84 37.11 6.90 5.66
C VAL A 84 36.38 8.01 6.39
N GLU A 85 35.48 8.66 5.68
CA GLU A 85 34.67 9.75 6.21
C GLU A 85 33.16 9.39 6.14
N PRO A 86 32.33 9.94 7.04
CA PRO A 86 30.89 9.86 6.88
C PRO A 86 30.45 10.40 5.51
N GLY A 87 29.55 9.70 4.83
CA GLY A 87 29.13 9.98 3.46
C GLY A 87 29.69 9.00 2.43
N ASP A 88 30.81 8.32 2.72
CA ASP A 88 31.42 7.38 1.76
C ASP A 88 30.52 6.17 1.48
N LYS A 89 30.44 5.75 0.21
CA LYS A 89 29.56 4.67 -0.27
C LYS A 89 30.33 3.39 -0.50
N ILE A 90 29.85 2.25 0.01
CA ILE A 90 30.42 0.94 -0.34
C ILE A 90 30.03 0.57 -1.77
N VAL A 91 31.02 0.28 -2.61
CA VAL A 91 30.84 -0.15 -4.01
C VAL A 91 31.21 -1.61 -4.25
N GLU A 92 32.09 -2.19 -3.43
CA GLU A 92 32.43 -3.61 -3.47
C GLU A 92 32.64 -4.15 -2.07
N ILE A 93 32.31 -5.42 -1.88
CA ILE A 93 32.50 -6.12 -0.61
C ILE A 93 32.88 -7.58 -0.82
N SER A 94 33.76 -8.08 0.02
CA SER A 94 34.12 -9.49 0.06
C SER A 94 32.95 -10.39 0.49
N ALA A 95 32.84 -11.57 -0.13
CA ALA A 95 31.79 -12.54 0.12
C ALA A 95 31.80 -13.08 1.56
N SER A 96 30.73 -13.73 2.02
CA SER A 96 30.74 -14.33 3.38
C SER A 96 31.74 -15.48 3.52
N PHE A 97 31.94 -16.23 2.43
CA PHE A 97 32.79 -17.41 2.35
C PHE A 97 33.68 -17.30 1.10
N GLY A 98 34.97 -17.58 1.24
CA GLY A 98 35.93 -17.52 0.14
C GLY A 98 36.61 -16.16 -0.06
N THR A 99 37.44 -16.09 -1.11
CA THR A 99 38.26 -14.93 -1.49
C THR A 99 37.57 -14.02 -2.51
N GLU A 100 36.32 -14.31 -2.87
CA GLU A 100 35.58 -13.56 -3.87
C GLU A 100 35.16 -12.19 -3.35
N VAL A 101 35.16 -11.21 -4.26
CA VAL A 101 34.68 -9.85 -4.03
C VAL A 101 33.50 -9.61 -4.96
N TRP A 102 32.40 -9.13 -4.39
CA TRP A 102 31.16 -8.86 -5.11
C TRP A 102 30.92 -7.36 -5.19
N LYS A 103 30.25 -6.93 -6.27
CA LYS A 103 29.72 -5.57 -6.38
C LYS A 103 28.65 -5.36 -5.32
N ALA A 104 28.70 -4.22 -4.65
CA ALA A 104 27.77 -3.85 -3.59
C ALA A 104 26.44 -3.36 -4.19
N GLU A 105 25.52 -4.26 -4.47
CA GLU A 105 24.26 -3.94 -5.17
C GLU A 105 23.19 -3.38 -4.24
N ASN A 106 23.11 -3.86 -3.00
CA ASN A 106 22.10 -3.42 -2.04
C ASN A 106 22.58 -3.49 -0.58
N PHE A 107 22.04 -2.62 0.27
CA PHE A 107 22.38 -2.54 1.70
C PHE A 107 22.27 -3.88 2.44
N GLY A 108 21.28 -4.71 2.10
CA GLY A 108 21.04 -5.99 2.75
C GLY A 108 22.18 -6.98 2.53
N GLN A 109 22.62 -7.14 1.28
CA GLN A 109 23.73 -8.00 0.88
C GLN A 109 25.02 -7.61 1.59
N ILE A 110 25.30 -6.30 1.66
CA ILE A 110 26.50 -5.74 2.30
C ILE A 110 26.48 -6.06 3.81
N MET A 111 25.38 -5.74 4.50
CA MET A 111 25.27 -6.00 5.93
C MET A 111 25.27 -7.49 6.26
N TYR A 112 24.72 -8.34 5.39
CA TYR A 112 24.82 -9.79 5.53
C TYR A 112 26.27 -10.24 5.46
N ALA A 113 27.01 -9.86 4.41
CA ALA A 113 28.42 -10.21 4.24
C ALA A 113 29.29 -9.71 5.41
N ILE A 114 29.09 -8.46 5.84
CA ILE A 114 29.77 -7.92 7.02
C ILE A 114 29.40 -8.70 8.27
N ARG A 115 28.20 -9.25 8.43
CA ARG A 115 27.82 -9.98 9.66
C ARG A 115 28.38 -11.40 9.69
N THR A 116 28.30 -12.13 8.59
CA THR A 116 28.61 -13.57 8.52
C THR A 116 30.06 -13.90 8.21
N ARG A 117 30.83 -12.98 7.61
CA ARG A 117 32.25 -13.22 7.28
C ARG A 117 33.10 -13.44 8.52
N SER A 118 33.98 -14.44 8.54
CA SER A 118 34.96 -14.62 9.61
C SER A 118 36.29 -13.98 9.22
N GLY A 119 37.01 -13.36 10.17
CA GLY A 119 38.29 -12.71 9.91
C GLY A 119 38.18 -11.27 9.39
N THR A 120 38.96 -10.95 8.36
CA THR A 120 39.03 -9.60 7.78
C THR A 120 37.94 -9.38 6.73
N VAL A 121 37.42 -8.15 6.67
CA VAL A 121 36.43 -7.73 5.70
C VAL A 121 37.10 -6.79 4.71
N TYR A 122 37.23 -7.25 3.47
CA TYR A 122 37.60 -6.39 2.36
C TYR A 122 36.38 -5.61 1.86
N MET A 123 36.56 -4.31 1.66
CA MET A 123 35.56 -3.42 1.06
C MET A 123 36.23 -2.30 0.27
N LYS A 124 35.58 -1.90 -0.81
CA LYS A 124 35.95 -0.72 -1.61
C LYS A 124 34.88 0.34 -1.43
N LEU A 125 35.29 1.53 -1.01
CA LEU A 125 34.41 2.68 -0.80
C LEU A 125 34.68 3.72 -1.89
N LYS A 126 33.61 4.31 -2.41
CA LYS A 126 33.66 5.53 -3.20
C LYS A 126 33.57 6.72 -2.26
N ARG A 127 34.53 7.64 -2.36
CA ARG A 127 34.52 8.85 -1.55
C ARG A 127 33.42 9.79 -1.99
N ASN A 128 32.69 10.33 -1.02
CA ASN A 128 31.67 11.35 -1.27
C ASN A 128 31.98 12.67 -0.53
N PHE A 129 33.15 12.81 0.09
CA PHE A 129 33.63 14.06 0.70
C PHE A 129 32.62 14.71 1.67
N GLY A 130 31.93 13.89 2.48
CA GLY A 130 30.90 14.38 3.41
C GLY A 130 29.53 14.67 2.79
N ASP A 131 29.32 14.38 1.50
CA ASP A 131 28.01 14.50 0.87
C ASP A 131 27.06 13.41 1.38
N MET A 132 26.05 13.85 2.12
CA MET A 132 25.00 13.02 2.71
C MET A 132 23.69 13.11 1.90
N SER A 133 23.68 13.77 0.73
CA SER A 133 22.49 13.95 -0.11
C SER A 133 21.75 12.64 -0.43
N ALA A 134 22.49 11.54 -0.62
CA ALA A 134 21.92 10.21 -0.85
C ALA A 134 21.20 9.61 0.38
N LEU A 135 21.45 10.15 1.57
CA LEU A 135 20.79 9.83 2.85
C LEU A 135 19.74 10.88 3.24
N GLU A 136 19.75 12.05 2.61
CA GLU A 136 18.73 13.07 2.78
C GLU A 136 17.46 12.61 2.07
N GLU A 137 16.36 12.53 2.81
CA GLU A 137 15.03 12.21 2.27
C GLU A 137 14.49 13.42 1.46
N GLU A 138 15.13 13.75 0.34
CA GLU A 138 14.63 14.72 -0.64
C GLU A 138 13.47 14.09 -1.42
N GLY A 139 12.25 14.30 -0.95
CA GLY A 139 11.03 13.80 -1.59
C GLY A 139 9.88 13.52 -0.62
N LEU A 140 10.16 13.43 0.68
CA LEU A 140 9.13 13.27 1.70
C LEU A 140 8.70 14.65 2.23
N THR A 141 7.42 14.96 2.11
CA THR A 141 6.80 16.15 2.66
C THR A 141 7.09 16.26 4.16
N ALA A 142 7.12 17.49 4.71
CA ALA A 142 7.35 17.70 6.15
C ALA A 142 6.40 16.84 7.01
N SER A 143 5.17 16.64 6.52
CA SER A 143 4.17 15.75 7.09
C SER A 143 4.63 14.29 7.15
N GLU A 144 5.20 13.74 6.07
CA GLU A 144 5.65 12.34 6.01
C GLU A 144 6.88 12.07 6.88
N LYS A 145 7.79 13.04 6.99
CA LYS A 145 8.94 12.97 7.92
C LYS A 145 8.47 12.96 9.37
N GLN A 146 7.47 13.78 9.69
CA GLN A 146 6.85 13.81 11.01
C GLN A 146 6.10 12.50 11.33
N PHE A 147 5.37 11.93 10.35
CA PHE A 147 4.70 10.63 10.52
C PHE A 147 5.67 9.46 10.71
N LYS A 148 6.81 9.45 10.01
CA LYS A 148 7.84 8.42 10.18
C LYS A 148 8.48 8.50 11.56
N LYS A 149 8.74 9.73 12.04
CA LYS A 149 9.28 9.99 13.38
C LYS A 149 8.30 9.62 14.50
N GLU A 150 7.00 9.89 14.32
CA GLU A 150 5.94 9.49 15.25
C GLU A 150 5.79 7.95 15.33
N ARG A 151 5.81 7.25 14.19
CA ARG A 151 5.78 5.77 14.16
C ARG A 151 7.02 5.14 14.80
N ALA A 152 8.21 5.70 14.57
CA ALA A 152 9.46 5.20 15.13
C ALA A 152 9.57 5.44 16.64
N GLY A 153 8.89 6.46 17.17
CA GLY A 153 8.91 6.82 18.59
C GLY A 153 7.92 6.03 19.47
N GLY A 154 7.13 5.10 18.91
CA GLY A 154 6.09 4.36 19.65
C GLY A 154 4.97 5.26 20.19
N ASN A 155 4.96 6.54 19.81
CA ASN A 155 3.96 7.51 20.24
C ASN A 155 2.84 7.55 19.21
N TYR A 156 1.69 6.96 19.53
CA TYR A 156 0.47 7.03 18.73
C TYR A 156 -0.17 8.43 18.86
N GLY A 157 0.54 9.45 18.36
CA GLY A 157 0.14 10.85 18.40
C GLY A 157 -0.99 11.19 17.42
N ALA A 158 -1.49 12.44 17.52
CA ALA A 158 -2.65 12.97 16.81
C ALA A 158 -2.67 12.67 15.29
N GLY A 159 -1.51 12.63 14.64
CA GLY A 159 -1.38 12.30 13.21
C GLY A 159 -1.85 10.88 12.84
N THR A 160 -1.60 9.89 13.70
CA THR A 160 -2.05 8.51 13.46
C THR A 160 -3.57 8.35 13.61
N LYS A 161 -4.16 9.04 14.61
CA LYS A 161 -5.62 9.10 14.80
C LYS A 161 -6.31 9.81 13.64
N GLU A 162 -5.70 10.87 13.12
CA GLU A 162 -6.24 11.61 11.98
C GLU A 162 -6.18 10.81 10.69
N ILE A 163 -5.11 10.06 10.44
CA ILE A 163 -5.03 9.13 9.30
C ILE A 163 -6.08 8.01 9.44
N GLN A 164 -6.25 7.45 10.65
CA GLN A 164 -7.30 6.46 10.88
C GLN A 164 -8.70 7.03 10.66
N ALA A 165 -8.96 8.26 11.12
CA ALA A 165 -10.22 8.95 10.89
C ALA A 165 -10.45 9.21 9.40
N ARG A 166 -9.43 9.69 8.67
CA ARG A 166 -9.51 9.91 7.21
C ARG A 166 -9.74 8.61 6.45
N ASN A 167 -9.01 7.54 6.77
CA ASN A 167 -9.19 6.23 6.15
C ASN A 167 -10.58 5.66 6.48
N TYR A 168 -11.07 5.86 7.70
CA TYR A 168 -12.41 5.45 8.10
C TYR A 168 -13.50 6.22 7.32
N VAL A 169 -13.38 7.54 7.23
CA VAL A 169 -14.28 8.42 6.47
C VAL A 169 -14.27 8.03 5.00
N GLN A 170 -13.09 7.92 4.38
CA GLN A 170 -12.95 7.52 2.98
C GLN A 170 -13.56 6.13 2.72
N ARG A 171 -13.33 5.17 3.64
CA ARG A 171 -13.94 3.84 3.54
C ARG A 171 -15.47 3.94 3.58
N LYS A 172 -16.03 4.75 4.49
CA LYS A 172 -17.48 4.95 4.62
C LYS A 172 -18.10 5.68 3.42
N GLU A 173 -17.41 6.67 2.87
CA GLU A 173 -17.83 7.36 1.65
C GLU A 173 -17.83 6.41 0.45
N SER A 174 -16.79 5.58 0.30
CA SER A 174 -16.74 4.56 -0.77
C SER A 174 -17.85 3.53 -0.62
N GLU A 175 -18.19 3.15 0.62
CA GLU A 175 -19.28 2.24 0.92
C GLU A 175 -20.64 2.85 0.55
N ARG A 176 -20.85 4.13 0.88
CA ARG A 176 -22.05 4.87 0.48
C ARG A 176 -22.17 4.96 -1.04
N LYS A 177 -21.09 5.34 -1.73
CA LYS A 177 -21.08 5.46 -3.19
C LYS A 177 -21.39 4.13 -3.89
N ARG A 178 -20.84 3.01 -3.39
CA ARG A 178 -21.18 1.67 -3.90
C ARG A 178 -22.66 1.35 -3.73
N ARG A 179 -23.29 1.75 -2.62
CA ARG A 179 -24.73 1.55 -2.38
C ARG A 179 -25.58 2.39 -3.34
N GLU A 180 -25.25 3.68 -3.48
CA GLU A 180 -25.95 4.59 -4.40
C GLU A 180 -25.89 4.05 -5.85
N MET A 181 -24.70 3.68 -6.33
CA MET A 181 -24.56 3.09 -7.68
C MET A 181 -25.30 1.76 -7.83
N PHE A 182 -25.36 0.95 -6.76
CA PHE A 182 -26.11 -0.30 -6.77
C PHE A 182 -27.62 -0.08 -6.88
N ASP A 183 -28.16 0.92 -6.18
CA ASP A 183 -29.56 1.30 -6.27
C ASP A 183 -29.91 1.83 -7.68
N ASP A 184 -29.03 2.64 -8.28
CA ASP A 184 -29.18 3.12 -9.66
C ASP A 184 -29.14 1.97 -10.69
N ALA A 185 -28.23 1.02 -10.51
CA ALA A 185 -28.14 -0.17 -11.36
C ALA A 185 -29.42 -1.03 -11.26
N LEU A 186 -29.96 -1.18 -10.05
CA LEU A 186 -31.24 -1.88 -9.84
C LEU A 186 -32.42 -1.13 -10.46
N ALA A 187 -32.42 0.21 -10.47
CA ALA A 187 -33.44 0.99 -11.15
C ALA A 187 -33.43 0.72 -12.66
N LYS A 188 -32.26 0.81 -13.31
CA LYS A 188 -32.08 0.47 -14.74
C LYS A 188 -32.51 -0.96 -15.05
N PHE A 189 -32.14 -1.90 -14.20
CA PHE A 189 -32.51 -3.31 -14.37
C PHE A 189 -34.03 -3.50 -14.35
N LYS A 190 -34.75 -2.81 -13.45
CA LYS A 190 -36.22 -2.84 -13.36
C LYS A 190 -36.88 -2.16 -14.56
N GLU A 191 -36.27 -1.12 -15.12
CA GLU A 191 -36.71 -0.44 -16.33
C GLU A 191 -36.43 -1.23 -17.62
N THR A 192 -35.89 -2.45 -17.51
CA THR A 192 -35.50 -3.33 -18.62
C THR A 192 -34.35 -2.80 -19.48
N ASP A 193 -33.64 -1.76 -19.04
CA ASP A 193 -32.36 -1.35 -19.60
C ASP A 193 -31.23 -2.27 -19.09
N ILE A 194 -31.20 -3.49 -19.64
CA ILE A 194 -30.27 -4.53 -19.20
C ILE A 194 -28.82 -4.18 -19.51
N GLN A 195 -28.56 -3.54 -20.65
CA GLN A 195 -27.20 -3.13 -21.03
C GLN A 195 -26.70 -2.01 -20.12
N GLY A 196 -27.54 -0.98 -19.86
CA GLY A 196 -27.20 0.09 -18.93
C GLY A 196 -27.01 -0.40 -17.50
N ALA A 197 -27.85 -1.34 -17.03
CA ALA A 197 -27.69 -1.97 -15.73
C ALA A 197 -26.39 -2.75 -15.62
N LEU A 198 -26.04 -3.56 -16.64
CA LEU A 198 -24.81 -4.34 -16.68
C LEU A 198 -23.56 -3.45 -16.55
N VAL A 199 -23.52 -2.33 -17.27
CA VAL A 199 -22.41 -1.37 -17.19
C VAL A 199 -22.25 -0.82 -15.76
N GLU A 200 -23.35 -0.44 -15.11
CA GLU A 200 -23.27 0.07 -13.73
C GLU A 200 -22.85 -1.02 -12.74
N PHE A 201 -23.34 -2.24 -12.90
CA PHE A 201 -22.90 -3.35 -12.06
C PHE A 201 -21.41 -3.64 -12.21
N GLU A 202 -20.85 -3.62 -13.42
CA GLU A 202 -19.40 -3.77 -13.65
C GLU A 202 -18.60 -2.62 -13.01
N ASN A 203 -19.10 -1.38 -13.06
CA ASN A 203 -18.48 -0.25 -12.36
C ASN A 203 -18.45 -0.48 -10.84
N ILE A 204 -19.48 -1.10 -10.27
CA ILE A 204 -19.51 -1.44 -8.83
C ILE A 204 -18.46 -2.49 -8.50
N ILE A 205 -18.30 -3.52 -9.34
CA ILE A 205 -17.26 -4.55 -9.19
C ILE A 205 -15.86 -3.92 -9.26
N ALA A 206 -15.64 -2.94 -10.15
CA ALA A 206 -14.39 -2.22 -10.24
C ALA A 206 -14.06 -1.37 -8.99
N MET A 207 -15.07 -0.97 -8.21
CA MET A 207 -14.91 -0.26 -6.93
C MET A 207 -14.67 -1.18 -5.73
N GLU A 208 -14.55 -2.49 -5.95
CA GLU A 208 -14.31 -3.45 -4.88
C GLU A 208 -12.90 -3.27 -4.26
N PRO A 209 -12.79 -3.12 -2.92
CA PRO A 209 -11.49 -2.97 -2.29
C PRO A 209 -10.66 -4.25 -2.34
N ARG A 210 -9.42 -4.17 -2.85
CA ARG A 210 -8.51 -5.34 -3.07
C ARG A 210 -8.24 -6.21 -1.83
N ASN A 211 -8.33 -5.65 -0.62
CA ASN A 211 -8.05 -6.34 0.63
C ASN A 211 -9.21 -6.16 1.62
N TYR A 212 -10.44 -6.31 1.15
CA TYR A 212 -11.60 -6.28 2.04
C TYR A 212 -11.56 -7.44 3.02
N VAL A 213 -11.85 -7.16 4.29
CA VAL A 213 -12.10 -8.17 5.32
C VAL A 213 -13.32 -7.70 6.12
N GLY A 214 -14.43 -8.40 5.95
CA GLY A 214 -15.65 -8.19 6.72
C GLY A 214 -15.60 -8.89 8.08
N ASP A 215 -16.57 -8.59 8.94
CA ASP A 215 -16.65 -9.15 10.30
C ASP A 215 -16.78 -10.70 10.29
N ASN A 216 -17.42 -11.24 9.25
CA ASN A 216 -17.58 -12.68 9.05
C ASN A 216 -16.43 -13.32 8.25
N PHE A 217 -15.23 -12.73 8.28
CA PHE A 217 -14.06 -13.13 7.48
C PHE A 217 -14.27 -13.10 5.95
N SER A 218 -15.34 -12.44 5.48
CA SER A 218 -15.60 -12.27 4.05
C SER A 218 -14.49 -11.47 3.39
N ARG A 219 -13.99 -11.93 2.25
CA ARG A 219 -12.95 -11.25 1.46
C ARG A 219 -13.51 -10.26 0.43
N ASN A 220 -14.84 -10.20 0.33
CA ASN A 220 -15.57 -9.32 -0.57
C ASN A 220 -16.66 -8.57 0.19
N THR A 221 -17.04 -7.39 -0.29
CA THR A 221 -18.13 -6.61 0.27
C THR A 221 -19.47 -7.34 0.09
N PRO A 222 -20.45 -7.14 0.99
CA PRO A 222 -21.77 -7.74 0.85
C PRO A 222 -22.46 -7.39 -0.48
N ILE A 223 -22.18 -6.20 -1.03
CA ILE A 223 -22.72 -5.75 -2.31
C ILE A 223 -22.10 -6.54 -3.46
N TYR A 224 -20.79 -6.83 -3.41
CA TYR A 224 -20.07 -7.54 -4.48
C TYR A 224 -20.77 -8.84 -4.92
N LYS A 225 -21.11 -9.71 -3.96
CA LYS A 225 -21.71 -11.01 -4.27
C LYS A 225 -23.10 -10.90 -4.89
N VAL A 226 -23.90 -9.93 -4.43
CA VAL A 226 -25.23 -9.65 -4.99
C VAL A 226 -25.12 -8.99 -6.37
N THR A 227 -24.14 -8.10 -6.56
CA THR A 227 -23.83 -7.50 -7.86
C THR A 227 -23.43 -8.57 -8.87
N GLN A 228 -22.53 -9.50 -8.53
CA GLN A 228 -22.15 -10.60 -9.42
C GLN A 228 -23.35 -11.47 -9.83
N TYR A 229 -24.25 -11.75 -8.90
CA TYR A 229 -25.51 -12.45 -9.21
C TYR A 229 -26.37 -11.66 -10.21
N ASN A 230 -26.52 -10.35 -10.01
CA ASN A 230 -27.29 -9.50 -10.92
C ASN A 230 -26.61 -9.37 -12.30
N ILE A 231 -25.29 -9.34 -12.36
CA ILE A 231 -24.52 -9.40 -13.62
C ILE A 231 -24.82 -10.73 -14.35
N ALA A 232 -24.84 -11.85 -13.63
CA ALA A 232 -25.20 -13.14 -14.20
C ALA A 232 -26.62 -13.13 -14.80
N CYS A 233 -27.57 -12.51 -14.09
CA CYS A 233 -28.93 -12.28 -14.61
C CYS A 233 -28.92 -11.44 -15.88
N CYS A 234 -28.17 -10.32 -15.91
CA CYS A 234 -28.06 -9.46 -17.09
C CYS A 234 -27.49 -10.22 -18.29
N TYR A 235 -26.37 -10.92 -18.12
CA TYR A 235 -25.75 -11.72 -19.19
C TYR A 235 -26.69 -12.80 -19.71
N SER A 236 -27.40 -13.49 -18.83
CA SER A 236 -28.38 -14.49 -19.22
C SER A 236 -29.53 -13.86 -20.02
N MET A 237 -30.04 -12.68 -19.60
CA MET A 237 -31.08 -11.96 -20.35
C MET A 237 -30.59 -11.48 -21.74
N LEU A 238 -29.27 -11.26 -21.90
CA LEU A 238 -28.62 -10.93 -23.17
C LEU A 238 -28.22 -12.16 -24.01
N ASP A 239 -28.67 -13.36 -23.62
CA ASP A 239 -28.34 -14.64 -24.27
C ASP A 239 -26.84 -15.01 -24.23
N GLN A 240 -26.07 -14.39 -23.33
CA GLN A 240 -24.65 -14.65 -23.10
C GLN A 240 -24.47 -15.65 -21.94
N ALA A 241 -24.81 -16.91 -22.22
CA ALA A 241 -24.88 -17.95 -21.19
C ALA A 241 -23.53 -18.25 -20.50
N GLU A 242 -22.42 -18.25 -21.25
CA GLU A 242 -21.10 -18.58 -20.66
C GLU A 242 -20.60 -17.46 -19.73
N GLU A 243 -20.82 -16.20 -20.10
CA GLU A 243 -20.54 -15.02 -19.27
C GLU A 243 -21.41 -15.03 -18.02
N ALA A 244 -22.69 -15.36 -18.17
CA ALA A 244 -23.60 -15.51 -17.03
C ALA A 244 -23.10 -16.56 -16.03
N LEU A 245 -22.63 -17.72 -16.51
CA LEU A 245 -22.07 -18.76 -15.64
C LEU A 245 -20.79 -18.32 -14.93
N LYS A 246 -19.91 -17.55 -15.57
CA LYS A 246 -18.70 -17.01 -14.93
C LYS A 246 -19.04 -16.05 -13.79
N SER A 247 -19.98 -15.13 -14.02
CA SER A 247 -20.43 -14.19 -12.98
C SER A 247 -21.18 -14.91 -11.86
N LEU A 248 -21.94 -15.95 -12.19
CA LEU A 248 -22.62 -16.79 -11.21
C LEU A 248 -21.62 -17.56 -10.31
N ASP A 249 -20.56 -18.13 -10.90
CA ASP A 249 -19.45 -18.75 -10.16
C ASP A 249 -18.80 -17.72 -9.21
N ALA A 250 -18.52 -16.50 -9.69
CA ALA A 250 -17.98 -15.44 -8.86
C ALA A 250 -18.91 -15.02 -7.70
N ALA A 251 -20.23 -14.99 -7.93
CA ALA A 251 -21.21 -14.74 -6.87
C ALA A 251 -21.15 -15.82 -5.79
N MET A 252 -21.15 -17.10 -6.17
CA MET A 252 -21.12 -18.21 -5.22
C MET A 252 -19.77 -18.31 -4.50
N LEU A 253 -18.65 -18.09 -5.19
CA LEU A 253 -17.31 -17.99 -4.58
C LEU A 253 -17.22 -16.90 -3.52
N SER A 254 -17.94 -15.80 -3.71
CA SER A 254 -18.01 -14.68 -2.75
C SER A 254 -19.09 -14.88 -1.67
N GLY A 255 -19.69 -16.07 -1.59
CA GLY A 255 -20.62 -16.47 -0.53
C GLY A 255 -22.07 -16.11 -0.80
N PHE A 256 -22.49 -16.05 -2.06
CA PHE A 256 -23.91 -16.06 -2.43
C PHE A 256 -24.43 -17.51 -2.36
N ASP A 257 -25.40 -17.76 -1.48
CA ASP A 257 -25.84 -19.09 -1.06
C ASP A 257 -27.33 -19.36 -1.30
N ASN A 258 -28.05 -18.43 -1.96
CA ASN A 258 -29.45 -18.65 -2.31
C ASN A 258 -29.60 -19.50 -3.58
N PHE A 259 -29.23 -20.78 -3.49
CA PHE A 259 -29.26 -21.71 -4.62
C PHE A 259 -30.68 -22.00 -5.13
N GLU A 260 -31.68 -21.94 -4.27
CA GLU A 260 -33.08 -22.10 -4.68
C GLU A 260 -33.51 -20.96 -5.62
N GLN A 261 -33.10 -19.72 -5.33
CA GLN A 261 -33.31 -18.57 -6.21
C GLN A 261 -32.60 -18.78 -7.55
N ILE A 262 -31.33 -19.20 -7.56
CA ILE A 262 -30.56 -19.44 -8.80
C ILE A 262 -31.28 -20.44 -9.73
N ARG A 263 -31.85 -21.52 -9.17
CA ARG A 263 -32.54 -22.55 -9.95
C ARG A 263 -33.87 -22.10 -10.54
N ARG A 264 -34.53 -21.11 -9.93
CA ARG A 264 -35.90 -20.69 -10.29
C ARG A 264 -35.96 -19.32 -10.97
N ASP A 265 -34.93 -18.49 -10.86
CA ASP A 265 -34.94 -17.14 -11.43
C ASP A 265 -35.14 -17.20 -12.95
N LYS A 266 -36.15 -16.45 -13.43
CA LYS A 266 -36.50 -16.35 -14.84
C LYS A 266 -35.43 -15.62 -15.63
N ASN A 267 -34.71 -14.69 -15.01
CA ASN A 267 -33.62 -13.94 -15.63
C ASN A 267 -32.45 -14.86 -15.98
N LEU A 268 -32.26 -15.95 -15.22
CA LEU A 268 -31.25 -16.99 -15.47
C LEU A 268 -31.72 -18.09 -16.43
N SER A 269 -32.88 -17.95 -17.08
CA SER A 269 -33.44 -19.01 -17.95
C SER A 269 -32.51 -19.42 -19.08
N LYS A 270 -31.79 -18.48 -19.71
CA LYS A 270 -30.81 -18.77 -20.77
C LYS A 270 -29.54 -19.41 -20.23
N ALA A 271 -28.99 -18.93 -19.11
CA ALA A 271 -27.85 -19.57 -18.46
C ALA A 271 -28.15 -21.03 -18.08
N ARG A 272 -29.38 -21.31 -17.64
CA ARG A 272 -29.85 -22.66 -17.27
C ARG A 272 -29.92 -23.66 -18.42
N THR A 273 -29.95 -23.21 -19.68
CA THR A 273 -29.91 -24.13 -20.82
C THR A 273 -28.50 -24.66 -21.09
N SER A 274 -27.46 -24.00 -20.57
CA SER A 274 -26.08 -24.47 -20.73
C SER A 274 -25.87 -25.78 -19.96
N PRO A 275 -25.23 -26.79 -20.57
CA PRO A 275 -24.93 -28.05 -19.90
C PRO A 275 -23.98 -27.87 -18.70
N ARG A 276 -23.26 -26.75 -18.63
CA ARG A 276 -22.36 -26.39 -17.52
C ARG A 276 -23.08 -25.85 -16.30
N PHE A 277 -24.34 -25.43 -16.43
CA PHE A 277 -25.10 -24.87 -15.30
C PHE A 277 -25.22 -25.87 -14.17
N GLN A 278 -25.63 -27.11 -14.45
CA GLN A 278 -25.80 -28.12 -13.41
C GLN A 278 -24.48 -28.43 -12.69
N ALA A 279 -23.39 -28.61 -13.44
CA ALA A 279 -22.06 -28.84 -12.87
C ALA A 279 -21.59 -27.67 -11.99
N LEU A 280 -21.93 -26.43 -12.37
CA LEU A 280 -21.62 -25.25 -11.56
C LEU A 280 -22.43 -25.23 -10.26
N ILE A 281 -23.72 -25.58 -10.28
CA ILE A 281 -24.54 -25.63 -9.07
C ILE A 281 -24.09 -26.77 -8.16
N ASP A 282 -23.82 -27.95 -8.71
CA ASP A 282 -23.38 -29.11 -7.94
C ASP A 282 -22.05 -28.84 -7.21
N LYS A 283 -21.19 -27.95 -7.74
CA LYS A 283 -19.94 -27.52 -7.08
C LYS A 283 -20.18 -26.81 -5.73
N TYR A 284 -21.32 -26.15 -5.53
CA TYR A 284 -21.59 -25.33 -4.34
C TYR A 284 -22.75 -25.81 -3.48
N ASP A 285 -23.75 -26.42 -4.10
CA ASP A 285 -24.95 -26.93 -3.44
C ASP A 285 -24.97 -28.46 -3.52
N GLU A 286 -23.86 -29.10 -3.14
CA GLU A 286 -23.84 -30.55 -2.96
C GLU A 286 -24.86 -30.92 -1.87
N PRO A 287 -25.89 -31.73 -2.17
CA PRO A 287 -26.50 -32.50 -1.12
C PRO A 287 -25.42 -33.44 -0.59
N VAL A 288 -25.24 -33.50 0.73
CA VAL A 288 -24.35 -34.46 1.45
C VAL A 288 -24.60 -35.92 1.04
N ILE A 289 -25.63 -36.18 0.22
CA ILE A 289 -26.04 -37.48 -0.28
C ILE A 289 -26.19 -37.40 -1.81
N ASN A 290 -25.21 -37.93 -2.53
CA ASN A 290 -25.30 -38.17 -3.97
C ASN A 290 -26.43 -39.18 -4.25
N TRP A 291 -27.59 -38.69 -4.72
CA TRP A 291 -28.77 -39.53 -4.93
C TRP A 291 -28.61 -40.53 -6.08
N ASN A 292 -27.68 -40.31 -7.01
CA ASN A 292 -27.30 -41.31 -8.02
C ASN A 292 -26.44 -42.43 -7.40
N ALA A 293 -25.57 -42.11 -6.45
CA ALA A 293 -24.84 -43.10 -5.66
C ALA A 293 -25.78 -43.90 -4.73
N VAL A 294 -26.79 -43.24 -4.14
CA VAL A 294 -27.80 -43.92 -3.30
C VAL A 294 -28.77 -44.77 -4.11
N LYS A 295 -29.19 -44.34 -5.32
CA LYS A 295 -29.98 -45.20 -6.21
C LYS A 295 -29.20 -46.43 -6.67
N GLY A 296 -27.88 -46.30 -6.90
CA GLY A 296 -27.00 -47.42 -7.21
C GLY A 296 -26.86 -48.42 -6.05
N THR A 297 -26.75 -47.95 -4.81
CA THR A 297 -26.65 -48.81 -3.62
C THR A 297 -27.99 -49.41 -3.19
N PHE A 298 -29.11 -48.67 -3.28
CA PHE A 298 -30.45 -49.22 -2.99
C PHE A 298 -30.95 -50.18 -4.09
N GLY A 299 -30.61 -49.95 -5.36
CA GLY A 299 -30.89 -50.91 -6.43
C GLY A 299 -30.16 -52.25 -6.25
N ALA A 300 -28.92 -52.21 -5.76
CA ALA A 300 -28.16 -53.40 -5.40
C ALA A 300 -28.72 -54.12 -4.16
N PHE A 301 -29.20 -53.37 -3.15
CA PHE A 301 -29.80 -53.94 -1.95
C PHE A 301 -31.20 -54.54 -2.19
N GLY A 302 -32.03 -53.93 -3.04
CA GLY A 302 -33.34 -54.45 -3.44
C GLY A 302 -33.27 -55.74 -4.26
N GLY A 303 -32.21 -55.91 -5.05
CA GLY A 303 -31.93 -57.18 -5.76
C GLY A 303 -31.47 -58.32 -4.87
N MET A 304 -31.03 -58.04 -3.63
CA MET A 304 -30.51 -59.05 -2.70
C MET A 304 -31.59 -59.66 -1.79
N PHE A 305 -32.77 -59.03 -1.67
CA PHE A 305 -33.89 -59.51 -0.84
C PHE A 305 -35.11 -60.03 -1.63
N GLY A 306 -35.06 -60.00 -2.97
CA GLY A 306 -36.12 -60.49 -3.85
C GLY A 306 -35.91 -61.91 -4.38
N GLY A 307 -35.57 -62.87 -3.50
CA GLY A 307 -35.16 -64.21 -3.90
C GLY A 307 -35.87 -65.36 -3.18
N LYS A 308 -37.06 -65.72 -3.68
CA LYS A 308 -37.78 -67.01 -3.60
C LYS A 308 -38.29 -67.51 -2.23
N LYS A 309 -39.59 -67.85 -2.22
CA LYS A 309 -40.17 -69.22 -2.22
C LYS A 309 -41.66 -69.07 -2.59
N GLU A 310 -42.12 -69.65 -3.70
CA GLU A 310 -42.76 -70.99 -3.72
C GLU A 310 -43.78 -71.19 -2.59
#